data_AF-A0A958WJH7-F1
#
_entry.id   AF-A0A958WJH7-F1
#
_cell.length_a   1.000
_cell.length_b   1.000
_cell.length_c   1.000
_cell.angle_alpha   90.00
_cell.angle_beta   90.00
_cell.angle_gamma   90.00
#
_symmetry.space_group_name_H-M   'P 1'
#
loop_
_entity.id
_entity.type
_entity.pdbx_description
1 polymer ?
#
loop_
_entity_poly.entity_id
_entity_poly.type
_entity_poly.pdbx_seq_one_letter_code
_entity_poly.pdbx_strand_id
1 'polypeptide(L)'
;MFTENEVSALINFPHIKEETARLKERFIQEEAEFLEISDHDFLSLVLLTPSVGLALANGSVSLFEEMALNKKARKLSKGGYWMKKDPVVFAMENLIDGYDKWSTIFYNHIKMVMEKTIHVDALKEPGFSLDTINEENQCMHVLKSPFILIRFLTSFFMNDEEEDILANRKISQVEYDKLLEIAQQLGLAEIPIFQIYRSKLIVK
;
A
#
# COMPACT_ATOMS: atom_id res chain seq x y z
N MET A 1 1.97 -6.93 -6.11
CA MET A 1 2.34 -5.52 -5.89
C MET A 1 2.24 -4.75 -7.19
N PHE A 2 1.97 -3.44 -7.12
CA PHE A 2 2.13 -2.50 -8.22
C PHE A 2 3.53 -2.57 -8.84
N THR A 3 3.59 -2.18 -10.11
CA THR A 3 4.79 -2.05 -10.94
C THR A 3 4.95 -0.59 -11.37
N GLU A 4 6.14 -0.21 -11.83
CA GLU A 4 6.39 1.11 -12.44
C GLU A 4 5.31 1.47 -13.49
N ASN A 5 4.99 0.55 -14.41
CA ASN A 5 3.99 0.80 -15.46
C ASN A 5 2.58 1.05 -14.91
N GLU A 6 2.20 0.35 -13.85
CA GLU A 6 0.89 0.55 -13.22
C GLU A 6 0.84 1.87 -12.47
N VAL A 7 1.91 2.28 -11.77
CA VAL A 7 2.00 3.63 -11.17
C VAL A 7 1.95 4.71 -12.25
N SER A 8 2.65 4.52 -13.36
CA SER A 8 2.61 5.41 -14.52
C SER A 8 1.18 5.54 -15.07
N ALA A 9 0.43 4.45 -15.14
CA ALA A 9 -0.98 4.50 -15.55
C ALA A 9 -1.85 5.26 -14.54
N LEU A 10 -1.64 5.07 -13.24
CA LEU A 10 -2.39 5.78 -12.17
C LEU A 10 -2.14 7.29 -12.19
N ILE A 11 -0.91 7.73 -12.36
CA ILE A 11 -0.59 9.17 -12.36
C ILE A 11 -1.11 9.88 -13.62
N ASN A 12 -1.50 9.16 -14.67
CA ASN A 12 -2.07 9.75 -15.88
C ASN A 12 -3.55 10.16 -15.74
N PHE A 13 -4.23 9.76 -14.65
CA PHE A 13 -5.55 10.31 -14.35
C PHE A 13 -5.40 11.78 -13.90
N PRO A 14 -6.05 12.76 -14.55
CA PRO A 14 -5.83 14.19 -14.28
C PRO A 14 -5.96 14.58 -12.81
N HIS A 15 -7.02 14.11 -12.15
CA HIS A 15 -7.25 14.38 -10.73
C HIS A 15 -6.18 13.77 -9.81
N ILE A 16 -5.69 12.58 -10.14
CA ILE A 16 -4.61 11.94 -9.37
C ILE A 16 -3.33 12.74 -9.56
N LYS A 17 -3.02 13.15 -10.80
CA LYS A 17 -1.84 13.95 -11.11
C LYS A 17 -1.81 15.27 -10.35
N GLU A 18 -2.90 16.04 -10.44
CA GLU A 18 -3.03 17.35 -9.82
C GLU A 18 -2.86 17.27 -8.31
N GLU A 19 -3.58 16.35 -7.66
CA GLU A 19 -3.51 16.19 -6.21
C GLU A 19 -2.15 15.66 -5.75
N THR A 20 -1.54 14.74 -6.52
CA THR A 20 -0.18 14.25 -6.25
C THR A 20 0.83 15.38 -6.32
N ALA A 21 0.77 16.24 -7.35
CA ALA A 21 1.69 17.37 -7.50
C ALA A 21 1.54 18.37 -6.33
N ARG A 22 0.30 18.69 -5.95
CA ARG A 22 0.00 19.57 -4.81
C ARG A 22 0.54 19.01 -3.49
N LEU A 23 0.32 17.72 -3.26
CA LEU A 23 0.76 17.06 -2.05
C LEU A 23 2.28 16.92 -1.99
N LYS A 24 2.92 16.67 -3.14
CA LYS A 24 4.38 16.65 -3.29
C LYS A 24 5.01 17.98 -2.90
N GLU A 25 4.50 19.09 -3.43
CA GLU A 25 4.99 20.43 -3.11
C GLU A 25 4.93 20.68 -1.59
N ARG A 26 3.81 20.33 -0.97
CA ARG A 26 3.63 20.44 0.47
C ARG A 26 4.62 19.58 1.26
N PHE A 27 4.82 18.32 0.86
CA PHE A 27 5.75 17.41 1.52
C PHE A 27 7.20 17.91 1.44
N ILE A 28 7.63 18.39 0.27
CA ILE A 28 8.97 18.96 0.09
C ILE A 28 9.17 20.20 0.97
N GLN A 29 8.16 21.06 1.08
CA GLN A 29 8.25 22.29 1.88
C GLN A 29 8.24 22.03 3.39
N GLU A 30 7.42 21.10 3.85
CA GLU A 30 7.15 20.90 5.28
C GLU A 30 7.98 19.76 5.91
N GLU A 31 8.60 18.89 5.12
CA GLU A 31 9.27 17.67 5.63
C GLU A 31 10.64 17.42 5.00
N ALA A 32 10.76 17.52 3.68
CA ALA A 32 11.96 17.09 2.95
C ALA A 32 12.51 18.21 2.06
N GLU A 33 13.06 19.25 2.69
CA GLU A 33 13.66 20.38 1.96
C GLU A 33 14.75 19.88 0.99
N PHE A 34 14.77 20.40 -0.23
CA PHE A 34 15.67 20.00 -1.32
C PHE A 34 15.46 18.59 -1.90
N LEU A 35 14.39 17.89 -1.54
CA LEU A 35 14.05 16.62 -2.18
C LEU A 35 13.68 16.84 -3.66
N GLU A 36 14.50 16.30 -4.56
CA GLU A 36 14.20 16.20 -5.99
C GLU A 36 13.50 14.87 -6.29
N ILE A 37 12.17 14.92 -6.47
CA ILE A 37 11.36 13.74 -6.77
C ILE A 37 10.30 14.04 -7.84
N SER A 38 10.09 13.09 -8.76
CA SER A 38 9.07 13.21 -9.80
C SER A 38 7.66 12.95 -9.23
N ASP A 39 6.59 13.36 -9.94
CA ASP A 39 5.21 13.06 -9.50
C ASP A 39 4.95 11.54 -9.45
N HIS A 40 5.57 10.79 -10.37
CA HIS A 40 5.50 9.33 -10.39
C HIS A 40 6.11 8.75 -9.11
N ASP A 41 7.35 9.14 -8.81
CA ASP A 41 8.08 8.61 -7.65
C ASP A 41 7.46 9.07 -6.34
N PHE A 42 6.89 10.27 -6.31
CA PHE A 42 6.14 10.74 -5.16
C PHE A 42 4.83 9.95 -4.97
N LEU A 43 4.10 9.63 -6.04
CA LEU A 43 2.95 8.73 -5.93
C LEU A 43 3.38 7.34 -5.45
N SER A 44 4.53 6.84 -5.90
CA SER A 44 5.12 5.59 -5.40
C SER A 44 5.39 5.63 -3.89
N LEU A 45 5.96 6.73 -3.37
CA LEU A 45 6.13 6.94 -1.93
C LEU A 45 4.77 6.90 -1.21
N VAL A 46 3.78 7.62 -1.71
CA VAL A 46 2.44 7.64 -1.10
C VAL A 46 1.85 6.23 -1.07
N LEU A 47 1.96 5.45 -2.15
CA LEU A 47 1.48 4.06 -2.21
C LEU A 47 2.24 3.09 -1.28
N LEU A 48 3.46 3.43 -0.84
CA LEU A 48 4.23 2.64 0.13
C LEU A 48 3.86 2.91 1.59
N THR A 49 3.19 4.02 1.88
CA THR A 49 2.81 4.43 3.24
C THR A 49 2.15 3.32 4.08
N PRO A 50 1.25 2.48 3.54
CA PRO A 50 0.71 1.34 4.28
C PRO A 50 1.79 0.34 4.72
N SER A 51 2.74 0.02 3.85
CA SER A 51 3.85 -0.88 4.20
C SER A 51 4.81 -0.26 5.21
N VAL A 52 5.07 1.05 5.10
CA VAL A 52 5.86 1.78 6.11
C VAL A 52 5.18 1.72 7.47
N GLY A 53 3.85 1.92 7.50
CA GLY A 53 3.05 1.81 8.72
C GLY A 53 3.11 0.45 9.39
N LEU A 54 3.08 -0.63 8.60
CA LEU A 54 3.26 -1.99 9.13
C LEU A 54 4.68 -2.21 9.68
N ALA A 55 5.71 -1.77 8.97
CA ALA A 55 7.09 -1.88 9.44
C ALA A 55 7.35 -1.06 10.72
N LEU A 56 6.60 0.03 10.92
CA LEU A 56 6.64 0.85 12.14
C LEU A 56 5.72 0.33 13.26
N ALA A 57 5.00 -0.79 13.07
CA ALA A 57 4.04 -1.27 14.06
C ALA A 57 4.68 -1.51 15.44
N ASN A 58 5.94 -1.95 15.46
CA ASN A 58 6.71 -2.16 16.69
C ASN A 58 7.47 -0.91 17.19
N GLY A 59 7.21 0.26 16.62
CA GLY A 59 7.83 1.54 16.99
C GLY A 59 9.18 1.83 16.32
N SER A 60 9.72 0.89 15.53
CA SER A 60 10.95 1.07 14.76
C SER A 60 10.98 0.13 13.57
N VAL A 61 11.62 0.54 12.47
CA VAL A 61 11.86 -0.32 11.30
C VAL A 61 13.13 -1.14 11.54
N SER A 62 13.02 -2.46 11.53
CA SER A 62 14.19 -3.36 11.56
C SER A 62 14.93 -3.37 10.22
N LEU A 63 16.19 -3.84 10.23
CA LEU A 63 17.00 -3.94 9.01
C LEU A 63 16.32 -4.76 7.90
N PHE A 64 15.62 -5.84 8.25
CA PHE A 64 14.92 -6.68 7.27
C PHE A 64 13.69 -5.98 6.69
N GLU A 65 12.95 -5.24 7.51
CA GLU A 65 11.81 -4.43 7.05
C GLU A 65 12.29 -3.28 6.16
N GLU A 66 13.38 -2.62 6.52
CA GLU A 66 14.00 -1.58 5.71
C GLU A 66 14.45 -2.12 4.34
N MET A 67 15.09 -3.30 4.32
CA MET A 67 15.46 -3.98 3.07
C MET A 67 14.23 -4.31 2.21
N ALA A 68 13.15 -4.80 2.82
CA ALA A 68 11.90 -5.11 2.11
C ALA A 68 11.23 -3.84 1.56
N LEU A 69 11.17 -2.76 2.35
CA LEU A 69 10.67 -1.46 1.92
C LEU A 69 11.50 -0.88 0.78
N ASN A 70 12.83 -0.94 0.86
CA ASN A 70 13.73 -0.49 -0.19
C ASN A 70 13.55 -1.29 -1.49
N LYS A 71 13.33 -2.61 -1.40
CA LYS A 71 12.99 -3.45 -2.57
C LYS A 71 11.69 -2.99 -3.23
N LYS A 72 10.64 -2.71 -2.43
CA LYS A 72 9.36 -2.21 -2.94
C LYS A 72 9.49 -0.82 -3.56
N ALA A 73 10.22 0.09 -2.90
CA ALA A 73 10.46 1.45 -3.38
C ALA A 73 11.06 1.45 -4.77
N ARG A 74 12.16 0.70 -4.97
CA ARG A 74 12.83 0.58 -6.27
C ARG A 74 11.96 -0.02 -7.36
N LYS A 75 11.01 -0.89 -7.01
CA LYS A 75 10.09 -1.49 -7.99
C LYS A 75 9.06 -0.49 -8.52
N LEU A 76 8.60 0.40 -7.65
CA LEU A 76 7.58 1.41 -7.98
C LEU A 76 8.19 2.66 -8.61
N SER A 77 9.44 2.96 -8.25
CA SER A 77 10.25 4.07 -8.75
C SER A 77 10.43 4.01 -10.27
N LYS A 78 10.53 5.17 -10.90
CA LYS A 78 10.68 5.33 -12.35
C LYS A 78 12.15 5.12 -12.74
N GLY A 79 12.51 3.91 -13.16
CA GLY A 79 13.79 3.60 -13.79
C GLY A 79 14.90 3.05 -12.88
N GLY A 80 15.97 2.57 -13.53
CA GLY A 80 17.07 1.83 -12.91
C GLY A 80 18.13 2.71 -12.24
N TYR A 81 17.82 3.23 -11.05
CA TYR A 81 18.77 3.93 -10.17
C TYR A 81 19.85 2.95 -9.61
N TRP A 82 20.73 2.46 -10.49
CA TRP A 82 21.85 1.59 -10.11
C TRP A 82 23.05 2.37 -9.56
N MET A 83 23.21 3.64 -9.94
CA MET A 83 24.38 4.48 -9.62
C MET A 83 24.06 5.70 -8.74
N LYS A 84 22.78 6.06 -8.57
CA LYS A 84 22.33 7.16 -7.70
C LYS A 84 21.38 6.59 -6.65
N LYS A 85 21.26 7.26 -5.50
CA LYS A 85 20.25 6.90 -4.49
C LYS A 85 18.87 7.04 -5.13
N ASP A 86 18.06 6.00 -5.02
CA ASP A 86 16.70 6.00 -5.52
C ASP A 86 15.88 7.09 -4.80
N PRO A 87 15.14 7.95 -5.53
CA PRO A 87 14.46 9.09 -4.93
C PRO A 87 13.31 8.67 -4.02
N VAL A 88 12.64 7.55 -4.30
CA VAL A 88 11.59 6.99 -3.43
C VAL A 88 12.20 6.49 -2.14
N VAL A 89 13.34 5.78 -2.21
CA VAL A 89 14.07 5.33 -1.01
C VAL A 89 14.50 6.52 -0.14
N PHE A 90 15.06 7.57 -0.75
CA PHE A 90 15.46 8.77 -0.01
C PHE A 90 14.26 9.51 0.62
N ALA A 91 13.16 9.66 -0.12
CA ALA A 91 11.96 10.32 0.40
C ALA A 91 11.28 9.48 1.49
N MET A 92 11.40 8.15 1.44
CA MET A 92 10.86 7.25 2.45
C MET A 92 11.53 7.41 3.82
N GLU A 93 12.82 7.76 3.89
CA GLU A 93 13.49 8.09 5.15
C GLU A 93 12.77 9.26 5.85
N ASN A 94 12.44 10.32 5.12
CA ASN A 94 11.70 11.46 5.63
C ASN A 94 10.25 11.09 6.02
N LEU A 95 9.62 10.17 5.27
CA LEU A 95 8.29 9.65 5.64
C LEU A 95 8.33 8.83 6.93
N ILE A 96 9.38 8.02 7.15
CA ILE A 96 9.53 7.24 8.39
C ILE A 96 9.65 8.18 9.59
N ASP A 97 10.47 9.23 9.49
CA ASP A 97 10.66 10.21 10.56
C ASP A 97 9.38 11.03 10.82
N GLY A 98 8.66 11.40 9.76
CA GLY A 98 7.42 12.19 9.81
C GLY A 98 6.12 11.37 9.79
N TYR A 99 6.17 10.05 10.05
CA TYR A 99 5.07 9.14 9.71
C TYR A 99 3.73 9.53 10.36
N ASP A 100 3.73 9.90 11.64
CA ASP A 100 2.51 10.29 12.36
C ASP A 100 1.81 11.50 11.73
N LYS A 101 2.59 12.43 11.18
CA LYS A 101 2.09 13.64 10.50
C LYS A 101 1.53 13.30 9.11
N TRP A 102 2.23 12.46 8.35
CA TRP A 102 1.95 12.26 6.93
C TRP A 102 1.04 11.07 6.61
N SER A 103 1.04 10.04 7.44
CA SER A 103 0.31 8.78 7.20
C SER A 103 -1.15 9.01 6.84
N THR A 104 -1.89 9.76 7.67
CA THR A 104 -3.31 10.05 7.43
C THR A 104 -3.53 10.87 6.15
N ILE A 105 -2.64 11.82 5.84
CA ILE A 105 -2.72 12.64 4.63
C ILE A 105 -2.53 11.75 3.40
N PHE A 106 -1.53 10.87 3.45
CA PHE A 106 -1.21 9.93 2.38
C PHE A 106 -2.31 8.87 2.23
N TYR A 107 -2.90 8.37 3.31
CA TYR A 107 -4.04 7.45 3.24
C TYR A 107 -5.27 8.08 2.60
N ASN A 108 -5.56 9.34 2.86
CA ASN A 108 -6.63 10.05 2.17
C ASN A 108 -6.36 10.17 0.66
N HIS A 109 -5.11 10.42 0.27
CA HIS A 109 -4.72 10.43 -1.15
C HIS A 109 -4.86 9.04 -1.79
N ILE A 110 -4.39 7.99 -1.11
CA ILE A 110 -4.55 6.60 -1.56
C ILE A 110 -6.04 6.25 -1.72
N LYS A 111 -6.89 6.67 -0.79
CA LYS A 111 -8.33 6.44 -0.87
C LYS A 111 -8.94 7.12 -2.10
N MET A 112 -8.57 8.37 -2.37
CA MET A 112 -8.98 9.06 -3.59
C MET A 112 -8.50 8.30 -4.84
N VAL A 113 -7.25 7.84 -4.87
CA VAL A 113 -6.71 7.03 -5.97
C VAL A 113 -7.54 5.74 -6.16
N MET A 114 -7.90 5.04 -5.08
CA MET A 114 -8.76 3.87 -5.13
C MET A 114 -10.16 4.20 -5.67
N GLU A 115 -10.80 5.26 -5.18
CA GLU A 115 -12.15 5.68 -5.62
C GLU A 115 -12.19 6.08 -7.10
N LYS A 116 -11.09 6.62 -7.65
CA LYS A 116 -10.99 6.97 -9.07
C LYS A 116 -10.69 5.77 -9.97
N THR A 117 -10.23 4.67 -9.42
CA THR A 117 -9.79 3.49 -10.18
C THR A 117 -10.67 2.26 -9.95
N ILE A 118 -11.43 2.26 -8.86
CA ILE A 118 -12.30 1.18 -8.40
C ILE A 118 -13.56 1.78 -7.80
N HIS A 119 -14.72 1.22 -8.16
CA HIS A 119 -15.96 1.48 -7.42
C HIS A 119 -15.97 0.63 -6.14
N VAL A 120 -15.25 1.08 -5.10
CA VAL A 120 -15.05 0.32 -3.85
C VAL A 120 -16.38 -0.13 -3.21
N ASP A 121 -17.40 0.73 -3.23
CA ASP A 121 -18.72 0.39 -2.66
C ASP A 121 -19.43 -0.73 -3.42
N ALA A 122 -19.19 -0.86 -4.73
CA ALA A 122 -19.74 -1.95 -5.53
C ALA A 122 -19.08 -3.31 -5.22
N LEU A 123 -17.95 -3.31 -4.51
CA LEU A 123 -17.23 -4.52 -4.10
C LEU A 123 -17.62 -5.00 -2.71
N LYS A 124 -18.39 -4.20 -1.97
CA LYS A 124 -18.98 -4.66 -0.72
C LYS A 124 -20.09 -5.64 -1.07
N GLU A 125 -20.03 -6.84 -0.52
CA GLU A 125 -21.06 -7.87 -0.70
C GLU A 125 -21.90 -7.94 0.58
N PRO A 126 -23.14 -7.40 0.58
CA PRO A 126 -24.02 -7.49 1.74
C PRO A 126 -24.29 -8.95 2.10
N GLY A 127 -24.04 -9.32 3.35
CA GLY A 127 -24.23 -10.69 3.83
C GLY A 127 -23.05 -11.63 3.57
N PHE A 128 -21.92 -11.13 3.06
CA PHE A 128 -20.69 -11.90 3.01
C PHE A 128 -20.31 -12.38 4.42
N SER A 129 -20.07 -13.68 4.57
CA SER A 129 -19.60 -14.29 5.82
C SER A 129 -18.52 -15.32 5.52
N LEU A 130 -17.38 -15.19 6.20
CA LEU A 130 -16.28 -16.14 6.10
C LEU A 130 -16.70 -17.57 6.47
N ASP A 131 -17.66 -17.74 7.36
CA ASP A 131 -18.15 -19.05 7.82
C ASP A 131 -18.85 -19.85 6.70
N THR A 132 -19.26 -19.18 5.63
CA THR A 132 -19.99 -19.78 4.50
C THR A 132 -19.09 -20.18 3.32
N ILE A 133 -17.79 -19.90 3.40
CA ILE A 133 -16.86 -19.99 2.27
C ILE A 133 -15.87 -21.14 2.51
N ASN A 134 -15.96 -22.18 1.68
CA ASN A 134 -14.97 -23.24 1.61
C ASN A 134 -13.72 -22.79 0.81
N GLU A 135 -12.63 -23.56 0.85
CA GLU A 135 -11.38 -23.21 0.18
C GLU A 135 -11.55 -22.97 -1.34
N GLU A 136 -12.38 -23.77 -2.02
CA GLU A 136 -12.66 -23.62 -3.45
C GLU A 136 -13.34 -22.27 -3.77
N ASN A 137 -14.29 -21.85 -2.93
CA ASN A 137 -14.96 -20.56 -3.07
C ASN A 137 -14.01 -19.39 -2.78
N GLN A 138 -13.03 -19.53 -1.88
CA GLN A 138 -12.03 -18.49 -1.62
C GLN A 138 -11.19 -18.19 -2.87
N CYS A 139 -10.72 -19.23 -3.56
CA CYS A 139 -10.01 -19.08 -4.83
C CYS A 139 -10.87 -18.35 -5.87
N MET A 140 -12.15 -18.69 -5.97
CA MET A 140 -13.07 -18.04 -6.90
C MET A 140 -13.31 -16.56 -6.57
N HIS A 141 -13.36 -16.18 -5.29
CA HIS A 141 -13.46 -14.76 -4.90
C HIS A 141 -12.22 -13.97 -5.33
N VAL A 142 -11.02 -14.54 -5.18
CA VAL A 142 -9.77 -13.90 -5.63
C VAL A 142 -9.77 -13.72 -7.15
N LEU A 143 -10.13 -14.76 -7.91
CA LEU A 143 -10.17 -14.72 -9.38
C LEU A 143 -11.22 -13.73 -9.93
N LYS A 144 -12.32 -13.52 -9.20
CA LYS A 144 -13.36 -12.56 -9.58
C LYS A 144 -13.09 -11.13 -9.09
N SER A 145 -12.14 -10.95 -8.17
CA SER A 145 -11.81 -9.64 -7.64
C SER A 145 -11.17 -8.76 -8.73
N PRO A 146 -11.46 -7.45 -8.76
CA PRO A 146 -10.78 -6.55 -9.69
C PRO A 146 -9.26 -6.61 -9.51
N PHE A 147 -8.53 -6.79 -10.60
CA PHE A 147 -7.08 -6.95 -10.57
C PHE A 147 -6.37 -5.81 -9.80
N ILE A 148 -6.82 -4.57 -10.00
CA ILE A 148 -6.25 -3.39 -9.33
C ILE A 148 -6.45 -3.42 -7.81
N LEU A 149 -7.52 -4.05 -7.29
CA LEU A 149 -7.70 -4.26 -5.86
C LEU A 149 -6.67 -5.23 -5.30
N ILE A 150 -6.41 -6.32 -6.03
CA ILE A 150 -5.33 -7.27 -5.68
C ILE A 150 -3.99 -6.54 -5.68
N ARG A 151 -3.75 -5.60 -6.61
CA ARG A 151 -2.54 -4.77 -6.61
C ARG A 151 -2.41 -3.90 -5.36
N PHE A 152 -3.49 -3.24 -4.92
CA PHE A 152 -3.48 -2.50 -3.66
C PHE A 152 -3.14 -3.41 -2.46
N LEU A 153 -3.87 -4.51 -2.28
CA LEU A 153 -3.65 -5.43 -1.15
C LEU A 153 -2.22 -5.98 -1.11
N THR A 154 -1.74 -6.45 -2.25
CA THR A 154 -0.39 -7.01 -2.36
C THR A 154 0.69 -5.94 -2.20
N SER A 155 0.47 -4.71 -2.66
CA SER A 155 1.42 -3.61 -2.40
C SER A 155 1.48 -3.22 -0.93
N PHE A 156 0.34 -3.20 -0.24
CA PHE A 156 0.25 -2.67 1.12
C PHE A 156 0.73 -3.67 2.17
N PHE A 157 0.29 -4.92 2.07
CA PHE A 157 0.35 -5.89 3.18
C PHE A 157 1.27 -7.11 2.92
N MET A 158 1.90 -7.19 1.76
CA MET A 158 2.75 -8.32 1.38
C MET A 158 4.19 -7.85 1.20
N ASN A 159 5.18 -8.67 1.54
CA ASN A 159 6.59 -8.27 1.51
C ASN A 159 7.30 -8.68 0.22
N ASP A 160 6.78 -9.70 -0.47
CA ASP A 160 7.27 -10.16 -1.77
C ASP A 160 6.16 -10.35 -2.79
N GLU A 161 6.53 -10.35 -4.07
CA GLU A 161 5.61 -10.57 -5.19
C GLU A 161 5.13 -12.02 -5.31
N GLU A 162 5.96 -12.94 -4.83
CA GLU A 162 5.70 -14.38 -4.83
C GLU A 162 4.79 -14.79 -3.67
N GLU A 163 4.55 -13.89 -2.71
CA GLU A 163 3.60 -14.17 -1.64
C GLU A 163 2.19 -14.31 -2.24
N ASP A 164 1.53 -15.43 -1.92
CA ASP A 164 0.15 -15.68 -2.30
C ASP A 164 -0.80 -15.09 -1.24
N ILE A 165 -1.81 -14.35 -1.69
CA ILE A 165 -2.82 -13.73 -0.83
C ILE A 165 -3.65 -14.79 -0.08
N LEU A 166 -3.67 -16.03 -0.58
CA LEU A 166 -4.34 -17.16 0.05
C LEU A 166 -3.44 -18.02 0.94
N ALA A 167 -2.13 -17.74 0.98
CA ALA A 167 -1.20 -18.49 1.82
C ALA A 167 -1.35 -18.14 3.30
N ASN A 168 -1.31 -19.17 4.15
CA ASN A 168 -1.26 -18.97 5.59
C ASN A 168 0.05 -18.29 6.00
N ARG A 169 -0.05 -17.14 6.67
CA ARG A 169 1.11 -16.35 7.11
C ARG A 169 1.04 -16.10 8.60
N LYS A 170 2.20 -16.15 9.24
CA LYS A 170 2.34 -15.87 10.68
C LYS A 170 2.62 -14.37 10.85
N ILE A 171 1.93 -13.74 11.79
CA ILE A 171 2.04 -12.31 12.07
C ILE A 171 2.01 -12.08 13.58
N SER A 172 2.68 -11.05 14.09
CA SER A 172 2.54 -10.67 15.51
C SER A 172 1.20 -9.98 15.76
N GLN A 173 0.75 -9.95 17.01
CA GLN A 173 -0.47 -9.22 17.39
C GLN A 173 -0.37 -7.72 17.03
N VAL A 174 0.78 -7.09 17.28
CA VAL A 174 0.99 -5.65 17.05
C VAL A 174 0.90 -5.32 15.55
N GLU A 175 1.54 -6.11 14.69
CA GLU A 175 1.43 -5.94 13.23
C GLU A 175 0.01 -6.22 12.74
N TYR A 176 -0.67 -7.22 13.31
CA TYR A 176 -2.06 -7.54 12.97
C TYR A 176 -3.01 -6.38 13.28
N ASP A 177 -2.86 -5.77 14.45
CA ASP A 177 -3.66 -4.62 14.86
C ASP A 177 -3.40 -3.42 13.95
N LYS A 178 -2.12 -3.17 13.60
CA LYS A 178 -1.75 -2.10 12.68
C LYS A 178 -2.30 -2.33 11.27
N LEU A 179 -2.30 -3.59 10.80
CA LEU A 179 -2.89 -3.98 9.53
C LEU A 179 -4.39 -3.67 9.48
N LEU A 180 -5.12 -3.98 10.56
CA LEU A 180 -6.54 -3.66 10.67
C LEU A 180 -6.81 -2.16 10.69
N GLU A 181 -6.00 -1.40 11.44
CA GLU A 181 -6.09 0.06 11.49
C GLU A 181 -5.94 0.68 10.09
N ILE A 182 -4.88 0.29 9.37
CA ILE A 182 -4.61 0.77 8.01
C ILE A 182 -5.75 0.38 7.07
N ALA A 183 -6.20 -0.88 7.11
CA ALA A 183 -7.30 -1.34 6.28
C ALA A 183 -8.61 -0.59 6.57
N GLN A 184 -8.87 -0.22 7.81
CA GLN A 184 -10.03 0.57 8.18
C GLN A 184 -9.94 2.01 7.65
N GLN A 185 -8.79 2.66 7.80
CA GLN A 185 -8.57 4.02 7.28
C GLN A 185 -8.70 4.08 5.75
N LEU A 186 -8.23 3.03 5.06
CA LEU A 186 -8.35 2.89 3.61
C LEU A 186 -9.73 2.41 3.15
N GLY A 187 -10.65 2.04 4.05
CA GLY A 187 -11.96 1.51 3.70
C GLY A 187 -11.94 0.10 3.09
N LEU A 188 -10.87 -0.66 3.30
CA LEU A 188 -10.67 -2.02 2.80
C LEU A 188 -11.23 -3.09 3.74
N ALA A 189 -11.40 -2.77 5.04
CA ALA A 189 -11.76 -3.73 6.08
C ALA A 189 -13.06 -4.53 5.82
N GLU A 190 -14.01 -3.92 5.11
CA GLU A 190 -15.32 -4.52 4.79
C GLU A 190 -15.34 -5.30 3.48
N ILE A 191 -14.25 -5.25 2.69
CA ILE A 191 -14.23 -5.86 1.37
C ILE A 191 -13.99 -7.37 1.50
N PRO A 192 -14.81 -8.23 0.87
CA PRO A 192 -14.68 -9.69 0.89
C PRO A 192 -13.25 -10.21 0.73
N ILE A 193 -12.53 -9.74 -0.30
CA ILE A 193 -11.18 -10.22 -0.57
C ILE A 193 -10.17 -9.85 0.53
N PHE A 194 -10.34 -8.71 1.20
CA PHE A 194 -9.52 -8.34 2.35
C PHE A 194 -9.85 -9.23 3.54
N GLN A 195 -11.13 -9.55 3.77
CA GLN A 195 -11.54 -10.45 4.83
C GLN A 195 -11.00 -11.87 4.62
N ILE A 196 -10.98 -12.36 3.37
CA ILE A 196 -10.36 -13.63 3.00
C ILE A 196 -8.86 -13.58 3.29
N TYR A 197 -8.16 -12.55 2.81
CA TYR A 197 -6.74 -12.35 3.09
C TYR A 197 -6.45 -12.35 4.61
N ARG A 198 -7.23 -11.58 5.37
CA ARG A 198 -7.15 -11.52 6.84
C ARG A 198 -7.32 -12.89 7.49
N SER A 199 -8.22 -13.74 6.98
CA SER A 199 -8.46 -15.08 7.53
C SER A 199 -7.26 -16.03 7.40
N LYS A 200 -6.32 -15.71 6.50
CA LYS A 200 -5.07 -16.46 6.32
C LYS A 200 -3.95 -16.01 7.25
N LEU A 201 -4.15 -14.94 8.01
CA LEU A 201 -3.18 -14.44 8.98
C LEU A 201 -3.36 -15.16 10.32
N ILE A 202 -2.32 -15.87 10.74
CA ILE A 202 -2.25 -16.62 12.00
C ILE A 202 -1.45 -15.79 12.99
N VAL A 203 -2.14 -15.17 13.95
CA VAL A 203 -1.51 -14.39 15.01
C VAL A 203 -0.70 -15.32 15.93
N LYS A 204 0.54 -14.92 16.23
CA LYS A 204 1.45 -15.61 17.14
C LYS A 204 1.67 -14.84 18.43
#